data_AF-A0A2V5WTA8-F1
#
_entry.id   AF-A0A2V5WTA8-F1
#
_cell.length_a   1.000
_cell.length_b   1.000
_cell.length_c   1.000
_cell.angle_alpha   90.00
_cell.angle_beta   90.00
_cell.angle_gamma   90.00
#
_symmetry.space_group_name_H-M   'P 1'
#
loop_
_entity.id
_entity.type
_entity.pdbx_description
1 polymer ?
#
loop_
_entity_poly.entity_id
_entity_poly.type
_entity_poly.pdbx_seq_one_letter_code
_entity_poly.pdbx_strand_id
1 'polypeptide(L)'
;MKCLSIWMATAMAVFRGYSQTSQTTAVQVNSQAPTYLYGGQASKLEGDVKRRGGDNFAWKGSGAVTWEVQIAKSGEYAVSLCHAAEPSAAGQELQIASSGGQLNYTLRNTQGVFRGNMAYEFVPVMGSLSLAAGKQTITLSITNAPAGKSILAFRSLELTPLSAKAAIEADRQEARRSRASTEWLAKAGYGLMFHWTSQSIGTDGTIKPFAQAVADFPLDRFVEMVEATGAGYVLFTVGHAQPYCPAPLASWEKYHPGKTTKRDLIDEVAQALNAKGIKLMCYFPTHVVGKYPNASSKEFTQMTSDILKEFGERYGEKIAGYWFDGFYQCFEKYPDFSFRDFYEMCKAGNSKRIIAVNSWIYPSVTEWQDYWAGETANPVELPVNGTNERGPGQGLRYQALLIMEPYWVQQKVEMPKPQFDAQRLGDYISQCMKNGGAVTINLGIYQDGSVDPRAMDVLNEVRQRIRKEQP
;
A
#
# COMPACT_ATOMS: atom_id res chain seq x y z
N MET A 1 3.51 21.36 -18.34
CA MET A 1 3.48 21.37 -16.85
C MET A 1 2.14 21.90 -16.29
N LYS A 2 1.00 21.31 -16.67
CA LYS A 2 -0.34 21.69 -16.16
C LYS A 2 -1.37 20.53 -16.06
N CYS A 3 -0.93 19.26 -15.98
CA CYS A 3 -1.85 18.10 -15.89
C CYS A 3 -1.70 17.22 -14.63
N LEU A 4 -0.95 17.65 -13.61
CA LEU A 4 -0.75 16.83 -12.39
C LEU A 4 -1.78 17.07 -11.27
N SER A 5 -2.74 17.99 -11.42
CA SER A 5 -3.56 18.49 -10.30
C SER A 5 -4.94 17.84 -10.11
N ILE A 6 -5.29 16.76 -10.83
CA ILE A 6 -6.64 16.16 -10.75
C ILE A 6 -6.64 14.77 -10.07
N TRP A 7 -5.46 14.20 -9.81
CA TRP A 7 -5.31 12.80 -9.41
C TRP A 7 -5.35 12.52 -7.90
N MET A 8 -5.47 13.55 -7.06
CA MET A 8 -5.68 13.35 -5.62
C MET A 8 -7.12 12.99 -5.26
N ALA A 9 -8.10 13.14 -6.15
CA ALA A 9 -9.51 13.11 -5.76
C ALA A 9 -10.09 11.71 -5.54
N THR A 10 -9.59 10.66 -6.19
CA THR A 10 -10.32 9.37 -6.24
C THR A 10 -9.87 8.33 -5.20
N ALA A 11 -8.62 8.41 -4.71
CA ALA A 11 -8.25 7.77 -3.44
C ALA A 11 -8.72 8.58 -2.21
N MET A 12 -9.13 9.85 -2.42
CA MET A 12 -9.68 10.73 -1.38
C MET A 12 -11.23 10.87 -1.42
N ALA A 13 -11.95 10.13 -2.27
CA ALA A 13 -13.39 10.31 -2.44
C ALA A 13 -14.26 9.73 -1.30
N VAL A 14 -13.67 9.29 -0.18
CA VAL A 14 -14.37 8.95 1.06
C VAL A 14 -13.88 9.83 2.20
N PHE A 15 -13.90 11.16 2.04
CA PHE A 15 -13.60 12.08 3.13
C PHE A 15 -14.62 13.23 3.17
N ARG A 16 -15.74 13.00 3.87
CA ARG A 16 -16.41 14.11 4.55
C ARG A 16 -15.61 14.42 5.81
N GLY A 17 -15.20 15.68 5.95
CA GLY A 17 -14.31 16.16 6.99
C GLY A 17 -14.84 15.84 8.39
N TYR A 18 -14.03 15.11 9.15
CA TYR A 18 -14.09 15.16 10.60
C TYR A 18 -13.14 16.25 11.08
N SER A 19 -13.71 17.39 11.42
CA SER A 19 -13.11 18.30 12.40
C SER A 19 -13.12 17.58 13.75
N GLN A 20 -12.09 16.79 14.04
CA GLN A 20 -11.80 16.39 15.40
C GLN A 20 -10.86 17.41 16.03
N THR A 21 -11.41 18.26 16.89
CA THR A 21 -10.66 18.81 18.02
C THR A 21 -10.27 17.64 18.92
N SER A 22 -9.18 16.94 18.59
CA SER A 22 -8.63 15.91 19.47
C SER A 22 -7.97 16.59 20.65
N GLN A 23 -8.41 16.26 21.87
CA GLN A 23 -7.54 16.38 23.03
C GLN A 23 -6.29 15.54 22.72
N THR A 24 -5.18 16.18 22.41
CA THR A 24 -3.93 15.51 22.05
C THR A 24 -3.42 14.77 23.28
N THR A 25 -3.66 13.46 23.32
CA THR A 25 -3.11 12.57 24.35
C THR A 25 -1.66 12.29 24.01
N ALA A 26 -0.78 12.27 25.01
CA ALA A 26 0.63 11.98 24.80
C ALA A 26 0.84 10.62 24.10
N VAL A 27 1.70 10.59 23.07
CA VAL A 27 2.02 9.38 22.31
C VAL A 27 2.76 8.41 23.20
N GLN A 28 2.26 7.17 23.33
CA GLN A 28 2.92 6.14 24.13
C GLN A 28 4.14 5.60 23.38
N VAL A 29 5.33 5.74 23.94
CA VAL A 29 6.56 5.21 23.33
C VAL A 29 6.77 3.77 23.78
N ASN A 30 6.78 2.86 22.80
CA ASN A 30 6.99 1.45 23.01
C ASN A 30 8.47 1.18 23.37
N SER A 31 8.70 0.38 24.42
CA SER A 31 10.05 0.04 24.89
C SER A 31 10.67 -1.17 24.17
N GLN A 32 9.87 -1.89 23.39
CA GLN A 32 10.24 -3.14 22.71
C GLN A 32 10.15 -3.07 21.18
N ALA A 33 9.48 -2.04 20.64
CA ALA A 33 9.28 -1.87 19.21
C ALA A 33 9.45 -0.39 18.80
N PRO A 34 9.70 -0.09 17.51
CA PRO A 34 9.72 1.28 17.02
C PRO A 34 8.39 2.00 17.27
N THR A 35 8.47 3.28 17.62
CA THR A 35 7.31 4.17 17.75
C THR A 35 7.37 5.27 16.70
N TYR A 36 6.27 5.51 15.99
CA TYR A 36 6.19 6.53 14.94
C TYR A 36 5.43 7.75 15.45
N LEU A 37 6.10 8.90 15.47
CA LEU A 37 5.51 10.20 15.79
C LEU A 37 5.01 10.85 14.50
N TYR A 38 3.72 10.73 14.24
CA TYR A 38 3.08 11.31 13.05
C TYR A 38 2.67 12.77 13.28
N GLY A 39 2.68 13.61 12.24
CA GLY A 39 2.35 15.02 12.38
C GLY A 39 0.92 15.28 12.88
N GLY A 40 -0.03 14.38 12.61
CA GLY A 40 -1.41 14.44 13.11
C GLY A 40 -1.55 14.15 14.61
N GLN A 41 -0.50 13.63 15.24
CA GLN A 41 -0.40 13.42 16.69
C GLN A 41 0.37 14.55 17.40
N ALA A 42 0.84 15.56 16.66
CA ALA A 42 1.61 16.66 17.23
C ALA A 42 0.76 17.49 18.20
N SER A 43 1.32 17.82 19.36
CA SER A 43 0.71 18.74 20.33
C SER A 43 0.82 20.19 19.88
N LYS A 44 1.79 20.51 19.03
CA LYS A 44 2.01 21.86 18.49
C LYS A 44 2.61 21.81 17.08
N LEU A 45 2.12 22.66 16.19
CA LEU A 45 2.66 22.93 14.86
C LEU A 45 2.97 24.43 14.73
N GLU A 46 4.15 24.78 14.26
CA GLU A 46 4.63 26.16 14.15
C GLU A 46 5.27 26.44 12.79
N GLY A 47 5.13 27.68 12.32
CA GLY A 47 5.75 28.14 11.08
C GLY A 47 5.16 27.49 9.82
N ASP A 48 6.01 27.24 8.83
CA ASP A 48 5.61 26.82 7.47
C ASP A 48 5.42 25.31 7.32
N VAL A 49 4.79 24.68 8.32
CA VAL A 49 4.42 23.24 8.29
C VAL A 49 2.91 23.11 8.12
N LYS A 50 2.46 22.44 7.06
CA LYS A 50 1.02 22.30 6.74
C LYS A 50 0.65 20.88 6.35
N ARG A 51 -0.43 20.36 6.94
CA ARG A 51 -1.04 19.07 6.57
C ARG A 51 -1.62 19.14 5.16
N ARG A 52 -1.33 18.15 4.30
CA ARG A 52 -1.91 18.01 2.95
C ARG A 52 -3.06 17.01 2.88
N GLY A 53 -2.99 15.94 3.67
CA GLY A 53 -3.98 14.85 3.71
C GLY A 53 -3.40 13.64 4.41
N GLY A 54 -4.20 12.89 5.19
CA GLY A 54 -3.67 11.84 6.07
C GLY A 54 -2.52 12.39 6.93
N ASP A 55 -1.47 11.60 7.14
CA ASP A 55 -0.24 12.06 7.81
C ASP A 55 0.86 12.47 6.82
N ASN A 56 0.48 13.23 5.79
CA ASN A 56 1.40 13.88 4.84
C ASN A 56 1.47 15.38 5.14
N PHE A 57 2.66 15.88 5.46
CA PHE A 57 2.90 17.29 5.79
C PHE A 57 3.88 17.92 4.82
N ALA A 58 3.57 19.14 4.39
CA ALA A 58 4.48 19.96 3.62
C ALA A 58 5.24 20.90 4.53
N TRP A 59 6.56 20.91 4.40
CA TRP A 59 7.42 21.89 5.05
C TRP A 59 7.95 22.89 4.02
N LYS A 60 7.57 24.16 4.16
CA LYS A 60 7.88 25.22 3.18
C LYS A 60 8.62 26.41 3.77
N GLY A 61 9.62 26.19 4.64
CA GLY A 61 10.35 27.25 5.31
C GLY A 61 10.68 26.88 6.74
N SER A 62 10.95 27.88 7.57
CA SER A 62 11.22 27.65 9.00
C SER A 62 9.93 27.22 9.73
N GLY A 63 10.06 26.33 10.69
CA GLY A 63 8.92 25.82 11.46
C GLY A 63 9.31 24.76 12.48
N ALA A 64 8.31 24.21 13.16
CA ALA A 64 8.51 23.12 14.11
C ALA A 64 7.27 22.22 14.23
N VAL A 65 7.50 20.96 14.55
CA VAL A 65 6.50 19.98 14.95
C VAL A 65 6.89 19.44 16.31
N THR A 66 6.00 19.56 17.29
CA THR A 66 6.25 19.14 18.67
C THR A 66 5.25 18.08 19.09
N TRP A 67 5.74 17.03 19.73
CA TRP A 67 4.94 15.95 20.31
C TRP A 67 5.12 15.91 21.82
N GLU A 68 4.03 15.68 22.54
CA GLU A 68 4.09 15.16 23.90
C GLU A 68 4.14 13.64 23.81
N VAL A 69 5.10 13.03 24.52
CA VAL A 69 5.29 11.59 24.53
C VAL A 69 5.31 11.07 25.97
N GLN A 70 4.84 9.85 26.16
CA GLN A 70 4.90 9.15 27.44
C GLN A 70 5.91 8.01 27.32
N ILE A 71 6.98 8.11 28.09
CA ILE A 71 8.07 7.14 28.12
C ILE A 71 7.86 6.19 29.29
N ALA A 72 7.68 4.90 29.01
CA ALA A 72 7.48 3.90 30.07
C ALA A 72 8.76 3.63 30.88
N LYS A 73 9.92 3.61 30.22
CA LYS A 73 11.23 3.31 30.83
C LYS A 73 12.30 4.22 30.24
N SER A 74 13.12 4.83 31.10
CA SER A 74 14.25 5.65 30.66
C SER A 74 15.20 4.85 29.77
N GLY A 75 15.74 5.48 28.74
CA GLY A 75 16.70 4.83 27.86
C GLY A 75 17.13 5.69 26.67
N GLU A 76 17.98 5.08 25.83
CA GLU A 76 18.46 5.66 24.59
C GLU A 76 17.63 5.21 23.40
N TYR A 77 17.29 6.15 22.52
CA TYR A 77 16.47 5.90 21.33
C TYR A 77 17.21 6.37 20.09
N ALA A 78 17.40 5.46 19.12
CA ALA A 78 17.79 5.86 17.77
C ALA A 78 16.61 6.58 17.11
N VAL A 79 16.91 7.54 16.25
CA VAL A 79 15.90 8.34 15.54
C VAL A 79 16.05 8.18 14.04
N SER A 80 14.95 7.94 13.33
CA SER A 80 14.90 8.01 11.87
C SER A 80 13.85 9.03 11.43
N LEU A 81 14.14 9.77 10.36
CA LEU A 81 13.20 10.71 9.75
C LEU A 81 12.58 10.08 8.51
N CYS A 82 11.25 9.96 8.47
CA CYS A 82 10.50 9.59 7.27
C CYS A 82 10.13 10.85 6.50
N HIS A 83 10.80 11.09 5.37
CA HIS A 83 10.56 12.27 4.55
C HIS A 83 10.86 12.03 3.07
N ALA A 84 10.38 12.93 2.22
CA ALA A 84 10.85 13.11 0.86
C ALA A 84 11.44 14.52 0.72
N ALA A 85 12.73 14.61 0.39
CA ALA A 85 13.43 15.90 0.31
C ALA A 85 13.21 16.60 -1.04
N GLU A 86 13.10 17.92 -1.02
CA GLU A 86 13.24 18.73 -2.22
C GLU A 86 14.74 18.80 -2.59
N PRO A 87 15.15 18.45 -3.83
CA PRO A 87 16.56 18.47 -4.20
C PRO A 87 17.27 19.81 -3.98
N SER A 88 16.53 20.92 -4.16
CA SER A 88 17.06 22.28 -3.93
C SER A 88 17.22 22.68 -2.46
N ALA A 89 16.86 21.80 -1.53
CA ALA A 89 16.97 21.99 -0.09
C ALA A 89 18.02 21.05 0.55
N ALA A 90 18.75 20.25 -0.24
CA ALA A 90 19.90 19.51 0.26
C ALA A 90 20.90 20.46 0.94
N GLY A 91 21.41 20.06 2.11
CA GLY A 91 22.24 20.90 2.98
C GLY A 91 21.47 21.72 4.01
N GLN A 92 20.13 21.76 3.97
CA GLN A 92 19.32 22.39 5.01
C GLN A 92 19.49 21.64 6.33
N GLU A 93 19.76 22.36 7.42
CA GLU A 93 19.87 21.77 8.76
C GLU A 93 18.50 21.63 9.42
N LEU A 94 18.30 20.47 10.05
CA LEU A 94 17.16 20.12 10.88
C LEU A 94 17.65 19.77 12.28
N GLN A 95 16.84 20.08 13.28
CA GLN A 95 17.14 19.81 14.68
C GLN A 95 16.04 18.95 15.28
N ILE A 96 16.42 17.93 16.03
CA ILE A 96 15.52 17.07 16.80
C ILE A 96 15.92 17.24 18.26
N ALA A 97 15.10 17.93 19.03
CA ALA A 97 15.38 18.27 20.41
C ALA A 97 14.41 17.56 21.38
N SER A 98 14.93 17.22 22.54
CA SER A 98 14.18 16.76 23.71
C SER A 98 14.80 17.36 24.97
N SER A 99 14.19 17.14 26.13
CA SER A 99 14.76 17.56 27.42
C SER A 99 16.14 16.92 27.71
N GLY A 100 16.38 15.72 27.18
CA GLY A 100 17.62 14.95 27.43
C GLY A 100 18.70 15.10 26.37
N GLY A 101 18.49 15.92 25.33
CA GLY A 101 19.50 16.17 24.31
C GLY A 101 18.94 16.60 22.96
N GLN A 102 19.86 16.78 22.02
CA GLN A 102 19.58 17.26 20.68
C GLN A 102 20.37 16.45 19.64
N LEU A 103 19.72 16.14 18.53
CA LEU A 103 20.34 15.63 17.32
C LEU A 103 20.21 16.66 16.19
N ASN A 104 21.21 16.70 15.32
CA ASN A 104 21.18 17.51 14.11
C ASN A 104 21.18 16.59 12.89
N TYR A 105 20.47 17.00 11.84
CA TYR A 105 20.39 16.28 10.59
C TYR A 105 20.49 17.25 9.42
N THR A 106 21.55 17.10 8.63
CA THR A 106 21.69 17.78 7.34
C THR A 106 20.84 17.06 6.30
N LEU A 107 19.86 17.76 5.73
CA LEU A 107 18.96 17.22 4.72
C LEU A 107 19.75 16.75 3.49
N ARG A 108 19.48 15.53 3.04
CA ARG A 108 19.98 14.99 1.77
C ARG A 108 18.84 14.63 0.84
N ASN A 109 19.16 14.48 -0.44
CA ASN A 109 18.22 13.89 -1.40
C ASN A 109 17.81 12.50 -0.90
N THR A 110 16.51 12.26 -0.89
CA THR A 110 15.93 10.96 -0.61
C THR A 110 15.94 10.12 -1.88
N GLN A 111 15.93 8.81 -1.68
CA GLN A 111 16.09 7.84 -2.76
C GLN A 111 14.91 6.86 -2.79
N GLY A 112 14.66 6.28 -3.95
CA GLY A 112 13.58 5.32 -4.15
C GLY A 112 13.02 5.39 -5.56
N VAL A 113 12.02 4.57 -5.84
CA VAL A 113 11.43 4.43 -7.18
C VAL A 113 10.64 5.66 -7.64
N PHE A 114 10.11 6.44 -6.69
CA PHE A 114 9.45 7.71 -6.95
C PHE A 114 10.46 8.86 -7.03
N ARG A 115 9.99 10.05 -7.43
CA ARG A 115 10.81 11.26 -7.54
C ARG A 115 10.15 12.44 -6.82
N GLY A 116 10.94 13.45 -6.50
CA GLY A 116 10.47 14.68 -5.86
C GLY A 116 9.76 14.40 -4.53
N ASN A 117 8.61 15.05 -4.32
CA ASN A 117 7.86 14.99 -3.06
C ASN A 117 7.14 13.65 -2.77
N MET A 118 7.38 12.62 -3.59
CA MET A 118 6.91 11.25 -3.39
C MET A 118 8.04 10.27 -3.08
N ALA A 119 9.31 10.69 -3.17
CA ALA A 119 10.47 9.84 -2.89
C ALA A 119 10.71 9.67 -1.39
N TYR A 120 9.75 9.08 -0.67
CA TYR A 120 9.88 8.91 0.78
C TYR A 120 10.89 7.82 1.15
N GLU A 121 11.67 8.10 2.18
CA GLU A 121 12.69 7.21 2.74
C GLU A 121 12.71 7.34 4.27
N PHE A 122 12.96 6.23 5.00
CA PHE A 122 13.37 6.31 6.40
C PHE A 122 14.88 6.57 6.44
N VAL A 123 15.26 7.79 6.82
CA VAL A 123 16.67 8.18 6.92
C VAL A 123 17.10 8.16 8.39
N PRO A 124 18.04 7.29 8.79
CA PRO A 124 18.59 7.30 10.14
C PRO A 124 19.32 8.62 10.44
N VAL A 125 19.09 9.17 11.62
CA VAL A 125 19.82 10.32 12.14
C VAL A 125 20.96 9.81 13.02
N MET A 126 22.16 10.35 12.83
CA MET A 126 23.34 9.93 13.60
C MET A 126 23.19 10.32 15.07
N GLY A 127 23.45 9.37 15.97
CA GLY A 127 23.33 9.55 17.42
C GLY A 127 22.06 8.90 18.00
N SER A 128 21.74 9.26 19.24
CA SER A 128 20.55 8.82 19.96
C SER A 128 20.01 9.94 20.85
N LEU A 129 18.72 9.85 21.19
CA LEU A 129 18.10 10.69 22.21
C LEU A 129 18.01 9.92 23.53
N SER A 130 18.51 10.53 24.59
CA SER A 130 18.29 10.07 25.97
C SER A 130 16.94 10.59 26.44
N LEU A 131 16.01 9.68 26.73
CA LEU A 131 14.66 10.03 27.18
C LEU A 131 14.43 9.43 28.56
N ALA A 132 14.10 10.28 29.53
CA ALA A 132 13.71 9.83 30.87
C ALA A 132 12.27 9.32 30.89
N ALA A 133 11.99 8.35 31.76
CA ALA A 133 10.63 7.86 32.02
C ALA A 133 9.70 9.01 32.43
N GLY A 134 8.42 8.87 32.10
CA GLY A 134 7.42 9.91 32.31
C GLY A 134 7.10 10.69 31.05
N LYS A 135 6.40 11.81 31.23
CA LYS A 135 6.01 12.72 30.16
C LYS A 135 7.23 13.49 29.66
N GLN A 136 7.50 13.43 28.36
CA GLN A 136 8.58 14.15 27.69
C GLN A 136 8.02 14.93 26.49
N THR A 137 8.82 15.85 25.98
CA THR A 137 8.54 16.60 24.75
C THR A 137 9.65 16.33 23.75
N ILE A 138 9.26 16.10 22.49
CA ILE A 138 10.19 15.97 21.36
C ILE A 138 9.76 16.98 20.29
N THR A 139 10.72 17.74 19.77
CA THR A 139 10.49 18.75 18.74
C THR A 139 11.40 18.50 17.55
N LEU A 140 10.84 18.38 16.36
CA LEU A 140 11.55 18.50 15.09
C LEU A 140 11.41 19.93 14.58
N SER A 141 12.51 20.60 14.23
CA SER A 141 12.49 21.96 13.73
C SER A 141 13.40 22.18 12.53
N ILE A 142 13.03 23.17 11.71
CA ILE A 142 13.84 23.73 10.64
C ILE A 142 13.97 25.21 10.92
N THR A 143 15.21 25.69 11.01
CA THR A 143 15.53 27.10 11.27
C THR A 143 16.28 27.70 10.08
N ASN A 144 16.20 29.03 9.92
CA ASN A 144 16.90 29.78 8.88
C ASN A 144 16.55 29.38 7.44
N ALA A 145 15.41 28.72 7.24
CA ALA A 145 14.90 28.37 5.92
C ALA A 145 13.97 29.50 5.40
N PRO A 146 14.16 29.99 4.15
CA PRO A 146 13.30 31.01 3.56
C PRO A 146 11.83 30.57 3.49
N ALA A 147 10.92 31.47 3.85
CA ALA A 147 9.48 31.22 3.80
C ALA A 147 8.99 30.92 2.38
N GLY A 148 8.01 30.02 2.27
CA GLY A 148 7.40 29.61 1.01
C GLY A 148 8.21 28.65 0.12
N LYS A 149 9.48 28.38 0.43
CA LYS A 149 10.33 27.46 -0.34
C LYS A 149 10.10 26.01 0.13
N SER A 150 9.71 25.11 -0.77
CA SER A 150 9.58 23.68 -0.44
C SER A 150 10.90 23.11 0.07
N ILE A 151 10.89 22.53 1.27
CA ILE A 151 12.06 21.91 1.89
C ILE A 151 11.94 20.40 1.84
N LEU A 152 10.86 19.86 2.42
CA LEU A 152 10.57 18.43 2.41
C LEU A 152 9.07 18.16 2.56
N ALA A 153 8.67 16.96 2.18
CA ALA A 153 7.42 16.37 2.61
C ALA A 153 7.70 15.47 3.82
N PHE A 154 7.12 15.79 4.97
CA PHE A 154 7.29 15.10 6.24
C PHE A 154 6.19 14.07 6.44
N ARG A 155 6.58 12.88 6.94
CA ARG A 155 5.66 11.81 7.29
C ARG A 155 5.68 11.51 8.79
N SER A 156 6.84 11.19 9.34
CA SER A 156 6.99 10.86 10.76
C SER A 156 8.45 10.93 11.24
N LEU A 157 8.62 11.04 12.55
CA LEU A 157 9.84 10.58 13.23
C LEU A 157 9.63 9.16 13.74
N GLU A 158 10.62 8.29 13.60
CA GLU A 158 10.65 6.97 14.23
C GLU A 158 11.61 7.01 15.42
N LEU A 159 11.14 6.54 16.58
CA LEU A 159 11.94 6.29 17.78
C LEU A 159 12.14 4.78 17.94
N THR A 160 13.38 4.31 17.82
CA THR A 160 13.72 2.90 18.03
C THR A 160 14.48 2.74 19.36
N PRO A 161 13.92 2.05 20.36
CA PRO A 161 14.62 1.82 21.63
C PRO A 161 15.90 0.99 21.41
N LEU A 162 17.07 1.55 21.75
CA LEU A 162 18.34 0.87 21.54
C LEU A 162 18.47 -0.42 22.36
N SER A 163 17.82 -0.47 23.53
CA SER A 163 17.74 -1.67 24.37
C SER A 163 17.05 -2.85 23.68
N ALA A 164 16.14 -2.62 22.74
CA ALA A 164 15.42 -3.65 22.00
C ALA A 164 15.92 -3.82 20.55
N LYS A 165 16.94 -3.05 20.13
CA LYS A 165 17.44 -3.05 18.74
C LYS A 165 17.80 -4.45 18.22
N ALA A 166 18.44 -5.28 19.05
CA ALA A 166 18.79 -6.64 18.68
C ALA A 166 17.56 -7.53 18.46
N ALA A 167 16.53 -7.41 19.30
CA ALA A 167 15.28 -8.16 19.15
C ALA A 167 14.49 -7.70 17.92
N ILE A 168 14.44 -6.40 17.66
CA ILE A 168 13.80 -5.81 16.47
C ILE A 168 14.48 -6.32 15.19
N GLU A 169 15.82 -6.34 15.14
CA GLU A 169 16.52 -6.87 13.98
C GLU A 169 16.36 -8.39 13.85
N ALA A 170 16.32 -9.14 14.96
CA ALA A 170 16.04 -10.57 14.93
C ALA A 170 14.65 -10.87 14.34
N ASP A 171 13.61 -10.10 14.71
CA ASP A 171 12.27 -10.20 14.13
C ASP A 171 12.28 -9.89 12.62
N ARG A 172 12.94 -8.81 12.20
CA ARG A 172 13.11 -8.45 10.77
C ARG A 172 13.81 -9.55 9.98
N GLN A 173 14.86 -10.17 10.54
CA GLN A 173 15.57 -11.27 9.90
C GLN A 173 14.74 -12.56 9.85
N GLU A 174 13.91 -12.82 10.85
CA GLU A 174 12.93 -13.90 10.82
C GLU A 174 11.90 -13.66 9.71
N ALA A 175 11.30 -12.48 9.65
CA ALA A 175 10.35 -12.10 8.61
C ALA A 175 10.91 -12.33 7.19
N ARG A 176 12.15 -11.88 6.93
CA ARG A 176 12.83 -12.06 5.64
C ARG A 176 13.06 -13.54 5.30
N ARG A 177 13.43 -14.37 6.28
CA ARG A 177 13.62 -15.83 6.10
C ARG A 177 12.30 -16.56 5.89
N SER A 178 11.21 -16.04 6.45
CA SER A 178 9.87 -16.64 6.37
C SER A 178 9.17 -16.36 5.04
N ARG A 179 9.70 -15.46 4.18
CA ARG A 179 9.08 -15.07 2.91
C ARG A 179 8.78 -16.26 2.01
N ALA A 180 7.58 -16.30 1.47
CA ALA A 180 7.22 -17.21 0.41
C ALA A 180 7.97 -16.85 -0.89
N SER A 181 8.22 -17.84 -1.75
CA SER A 181 8.90 -17.60 -3.02
C SER A 181 8.04 -16.74 -3.95
N THR A 182 8.60 -15.60 -4.37
CA THR A 182 7.99 -14.70 -5.35
C THR A 182 8.51 -14.94 -6.77
N GLU A 183 9.28 -16.00 -7.02
CA GLU A 183 9.88 -16.28 -8.33
C GLU A 183 8.82 -16.49 -9.42
N TRP A 184 7.67 -17.08 -9.06
CA TRP A 184 6.57 -17.23 -10.00
C TRP A 184 6.03 -15.87 -10.46
N LEU A 185 6.01 -14.86 -9.59
CA LEU A 185 5.52 -13.52 -9.91
C LEU A 185 6.47 -12.84 -10.91
N ALA A 186 7.77 -12.93 -10.65
CA ALA A 186 8.81 -12.44 -11.56
C ALA A 186 8.74 -13.16 -12.92
N LYS A 187 8.61 -14.49 -12.92
CA LYS A 187 8.47 -15.30 -14.15
C LYS A 187 7.20 -14.95 -14.93
N ALA A 188 6.11 -14.65 -14.24
CA ALA A 188 4.88 -14.21 -14.88
C ALA A 188 5.08 -12.90 -15.63
N GLY A 189 5.94 -11.99 -15.14
CA GLY A 189 6.33 -10.75 -15.81
C GLY A 189 5.24 -9.68 -15.80
N TYR A 190 4.01 -10.00 -16.19
CA TYR A 190 2.85 -9.16 -15.94
C TYR A 190 1.56 -9.93 -15.64
N GLY A 191 0.65 -9.21 -15.00
CA GLY A 191 -0.71 -9.65 -14.71
C GLY A 191 -1.70 -8.49 -14.84
N LEU A 192 -2.99 -8.80 -14.68
CA LEU A 192 -4.07 -7.81 -14.73
C LEU A 192 -4.66 -7.60 -13.34
N MET A 193 -5.13 -6.39 -13.06
CA MET A 193 -5.96 -6.10 -11.90
C MET A 193 -7.34 -5.64 -12.35
N PHE A 194 -8.36 -6.05 -11.60
CA PHE A 194 -9.73 -5.63 -11.82
C PHE A 194 -10.33 -5.16 -10.51
N HIS A 195 -10.59 -3.86 -10.40
CA HIS A 195 -11.50 -3.34 -9.38
C HIS A 195 -12.95 -3.53 -9.85
N TRP A 196 -13.43 -4.76 -9.76
CA TRP A 196 -14.82 -5.12 -10.02
C TRP A 196 -15.60 -5.14 -8.70
N THR A 197 -16.45 -4.13 -8.49
CA THR A 197 -16.99 -3.79 -7.16
C THR A 197 -18.48 -3.49 -7.20
N SER A 198 -19.09 -3.24 -6.03
CA SER A 198 -20.47 -2.73 -5.94
C SER A 198 -20.68 -1.36 -6.59
N GLN A 199 -19.61 -0.65 -6.92
CA GLN A 199 -19.66 0.65 -7.60
C GLN A 199 -19.35 0.56 -9.10
N SER A 200 -18.98 -0.62 -9.60
CA SER A 200 -18.82 -0.82 -11.05
C SER A 200 -20.17 -0.65 -11.73
N ILE A 201 -20.16 0.00 -12.89
CA ILE A 201 -21.37 0.25 -13.68
C ILE A 201 -21.49 -0.74 -14.85
N GLY A 202 -22.67 -0.89 -15.43
CA GLY A 202 -22.89 -1.53 -16.73
C GLY A 202 -22.51 -0.62 -17.90
N THR A 203 -22.45 -1.18 -19.10
CA THR A 203 -22.13 -0.46 -20.35
C THR A 203 -23.17 0.61 -20.72
N ASP A 204 -24.36 0.55 -20.14
CA ASP A 204 -25.44 1.53 -20.29
C ASP A 204 -25.51 2.55 -19.13
N GLY A 205 -24.60 2.47 -18.16
CA GLY A 205 -24.58 3.33 -16.97
C GLY A 205 -25.38 2.80 -15.78
N THR A 206 -26.09 1.68 -15.92
CA THR A 206 -26.84 1.09 -14.81
C THR A 206 -25.90 0.51 -13.75
N ILE A 207 -26.37 0.44 -12.50
CA ILE A 207 -25.68 -0.27 -11.42
C ILE A 207 -26.65 -1.32 -10.89
N LYS A 208 -26.44 -2.58 -11.26
CA LYS A 208 -27.16 -3.71 -10.68
C LYS A 208 -26.82 -3.84 -9.19
N PRO A 209 -27.77 -4.30 -8.36
CA PRO A 209 -27.45 -4.75 -7.01
C PRO A 209 -26.29 -5.75 -7.04
N PHE A 210 -25.32 -5.61 -6.14
CA PHE A 210 -24.07 -6.37 -6.20
C PHE A 210 -24.29 -7.89 -6.26
N ALA A 211 -25.23 -8.43 -5.48
CA ALA A 211 -25.57 -9.85 -5.53
C ALA A 211 -26.09 -10.31 -6.91
N GLN A 212 -26.84 -9.46 -7.61
CA GLN A 212 -27.28 -9.74 -8.99
C GLN A 212 -26.12 -9.61 -9.97
N ALA A 213 -25.27 -8.59 -9.83
CA ALA A 213 -24.07 -8.44 -10.66
C ALA A 213 -23.15 -9.67 -10.54
N VAL A 214 -22.99 -10.22 -9.33
CA VAL A 214 -22.22 -11.45 -9.09
C VAL A 214 -22.91 -12.66 -9.71
N ALA A 215 -24.23 -12.79 -9.56
CA ALA A 215 -24.99 -13.88 -10.19
C ALA A 215 -24.85 -13.85 -11.72
N ASP A 216 -24.83 -12.66 -12.33
CA ASP A 216 -24.78 -12.46 -13.78
C ASP A 216 -23.35 -12.42 -14.35
N PHE A 217 -22.31 -12.48 -13.51
CA PHE A 217 -20.93 -12.30 -13.96
C PHE A 217 -20.54 -13.38 -15.00
N PRO A 218 -20.14 -13.00 -16.22
CA PRO A 218 -19.89 -13.96 -17.29
C PRO A 218 -18.47 -14.53 -17.19
N LEU A 219 -18.33 -15.55 -16.34
CA LEU A 219 -17.06 -16.19 -15.99
C LEU A 219 -16.24 -16.61 -17.22
N ASP A 220 -16.84 -17.36 -18.15
CA ASP A 220 -16.12 -17.92 -19.29
C ASP A 220 -15.54 -16.82 -20.19
N ARG A 221 -16.37 -15.82 -20.52
CA ARG A 221 -15.94 -14.65 -21.31
C ARG A 221 -14.83 -13.87 -20.59
N PHE A 222 -14.93 -13.70 -19.28
CA PHE A 222 -13.90 -13.03 -18.50
C PHE A 222 -12.57 -13.79 -18.56
N VAL A 223 -12.57 -15.11 -18.37
CA VAL A 223 -11.35 -15.93 -18.41
C VAL A 223 -10.74 -15.97 -19.81
N GLU A 224 -11.57 -16.12 -20.86
CA GLU A 224 -11.12 -16.03 -22.25
C GLU A 224 -10.47 -14.68 -22.56
N MET A 225 -11.06 -13.57 -22.07
CA MET A 225 -10.49 -12.24 -22.21
C MET A 225 -9.13 -12.15 -21.54
N VAL A 226 -9.00 -12.61 -20.29
CA VAL A 226 -7.72 -12.60 -19.57
C VAL A 226 -6.67 -13.45 -20.29
N GLU A 227 -7.02 -14.67 -20.72
CA GLU A 227 -6.14 -15.56 -21.47
C GLU A 227 -5.66 -14.94 -22.78
N ALA A 228 -6.54 -14.26 -23.52
CA ALA A 228 -6.21 -13.55 -24.75
C ALA A 228 -5.11 -12.50 -24.54
N THR A 229 -5.05 -11.86 -23.36
CA THR A 229 -4.00 -10.89 -23.06
C THR A 229 -2.63 -11.50 -22.80
N GLY A 230 -2.50 -12.79 -22.49
CA GLY A 230 -1.22 -13.42 -22.12
C GLY A 230 -0.70 -13.10 -20.71
N ALA A 231 -1.57 -12.56 -19.84
CA ALA A 231 -1.29 -12.31 -18.43
C ALA A 231 -0.99 -13.60 -17.66
N GLY A 232 0.02 -13.58 -16.79
CA GLY A 232 0.38 -14.76 -15.97
C GLY A 232 -0.37 -14.86 -14.64
N TYR A 233 -1.05 -13.78 -14.23
CA TYR A 233 -1.88 -13.74 -13.03
C TYR A 233 -2.95 -12.64 -13.12
N VAL A 234 -3.94 -12.75 -12.25
CA VAL A 234 -5.00 -11.76 -12.02
C VAL A 234 -4.99 -11.34 -10.56
N LEU A 235 -5.15 -10.05 -10.29
CA LEU A 235 -5.49 -9.49 -8.97
C LEU A 235 -6.96 -9.04 -8.98
N PHE A 236 -7.82 -9.74 -8.25
CA PHE A 236 -9.26 -9.51 -8.24
C PHE A 236 -9.74 -8.99 -6.89
N THR A 237 -10.63 -8.01 -6.89
CA THR A 237 -11.16 -7.42 -5.65
C THR A 237 -12.11 -8.36 -4.91
N VAL A 238 -11.79 -8.68 -3.65
CA VAL A 238 -12.73 -9.33 -2.72
C VAL A 238 -13.70 -8.31 -2.13
N GLY A 239 -13.29 -7.05 -2.05
CA GLY A 239 -14.10 -5.89 -1.70
C GLY A 239 -13.37 -4.61 -2.11
N HIS A 240 -13.96 -3.45 -1.87
CA HIS A 240 -13.28 -2.16 -2.10
C HIS A 240 -13.79 -1.09 -1.12
N ALA A 241 -14.23 0.07 -1.60
CA ALA A 241 -14.80 1.16 -0.78
C ALA A 241 -16.04 0.76 0.04
N GLN A 242 -16.67 -0.37 -0.29
CA GLN A 242 -17.77 -0.97 0.47
C GLN A 242 -17.43 -2.44 0.76
N PRO A 243 -17.86 -2.98 1.91
CA PRO A 243 -17.51 -4.34 2.33
C PRO A 243 -18.34 -5.41 1.63
N TYR A 244 -18.70 -5.23 0.36
CA TYR A 244 -19.38 -6.26 -0.42
C TYR A 244 -18.37 -7.33 -0.86
N CYS A 245 -18.67 -8.60 -0.59
CA CYS A 245 -17.85 -9.76 -0.89
C CYS A 245 -18.55 -10.67 -1.90
N PRO A 246 -17.93 -11.03 -3.04
CA PRO A 246 -18.53 -11.88 -4.06
C PRO A 246 -18.41 -13.37 -3.70
N ALA A 247 -18.59 -13.72 -2.43
CA ALA A 247 -18.56 -15.08 -1.90
C ALA A 247 -19.40 -15.23 -0.61
N PRO A 248 -19.92 -16.44 -0.32
CA PRO A 248 -20.74 -16.73 0.86
C PRO A 248 -19.87 -17.06 2.09
N LEU A 249 -19.10 -16.08 2.59
CA LEU A 249 -18.21 -16.28 3.75
C LEU A 249 -18.94 -16.00 5.08
N ALA A 250 -18.91 -16.95 6.01
CA ALA A 250 -19.63 -16.87 7.27
C ALA A 250 -19.04 -15.81 8.22
N SER A 251 -17.72 -15.71 8.30
CA SER A 251 -17.00 -14.65 9.02
C SER A 251 -17.30 -13.28 8.44
N TRP A 252 -17.37 -13.18 7.12
CA TRP A 252 -17.71 -11.92 6.46
C TRP A 252 -19.14 -11.50 6.80
N GLU A 253 -20.10 -12.42 6.75
CA GLU A 253 -21.51 -12.17 7.10
C GLU A 253 -21.66 -11.80 8.58
N LYS A 254 -20.89 -12.43 9.48
CA LYS A 254 -20.84 -12.09 10.92
C LYS A 254 -20.45 -10.62 11.14
N TYR A 255 -19.47 -10.12 10.39
CA TYR A 255 -18.95 -8.76 10.58
C TYR A 255 -19.62 -7.71 9.70
N HIS A 256 -20.11 -8.09 8.52
CA HIS A 256 -20.73 -7.23 7.52
C HIS A 256 -22.04 -7.87 7.00
N PRO A 257 -23.11 -7.90 7.81
CA PRO A 257 -24.36 -8.59 7.46
C PRO A 257 -24.98 -8.06 6.16
N GLY A 258 -25.44 -8.98 5.31
CA GLY A 258 -26.06 -8.72 4.02
C GLY A 258 -25.08 -8.23 2.95
N LYS A 259 -23.77 -8.40 3.17
CA LYS A 259 -22.72 -7.96 2.23
C LYS A 259 -22.01 -9.09 1.52
N THR A 260 -22.48 -10.33 1.67
CA THR A 260 -22.00 -11.50 0.92
C THR A 260 -22.94 -11.84 -0.24
N THR A 261 -22.55 -12.81 -1.08
CA THR A 261 -23.37 -13.31 -2.20
C THR A 261 -23.54 -14.83 -2.12
N LYS A 262 -24.62 -15.36 -2.71
CA LYS A 262 -24.86 -16.82 -2.76
C LYS A 262 -23.87 -17.55 -3.66
N ARG A 263 -23.58 -16.99 -4.84
CA ARG A 263 -22.55 -17.49 -5.75
C ARG A 263 -21.17 -17.19 -5.15
N ASP A 264 -20.28 -18.17 -5.22
CA ASP A 264 -18.88 -18.04 -4.84
C ASP A 264 -18.04 -17.73 -6.08
N LEU A 265 -18.08 -16.47 -6.49
CA LEU A 265 -17.39 -16.04 -7.70
C LEU A 265 -15.86 -16.10 -7.53
N ILE A 266 -15.36 -15.94 -6.30
CA ILE A 266 -13.92 -16.07 -6.02
C ILE A 266 -13.45 -17.50 -6.33
N ASP A 267 -14.17 -18.51 -5.85
CA ASP A 267 -13.81 -19.91 -6.12
C ASP A 267 -13.85 -20.23 -7.62
N GLU A 268 -14.92 -19.80 -8.29
CA GLU A 268 -15.11 -20.02 -9.72
C GLU A 268 -14.02 -19.36 -10.58
N VAL A 269 -13.70 -18.09 -10.31
CA VAL A 269 -12.59 -17.37 -10.98
C VAL A 269 -11.25 -18.05 -10.68
N ALA A 270 -11.02 -18.48 -9.44
CA ALA A 270 -9.78 -19.16 -9.07
C ALA A 270 -9.62 -20.46 -9.86
N GLN A 271 -10.66 -21.29 -9.92
CA GLN A 271 -10.62 -22.58 -10.64
C GLN A 271 -10.42 -22.37 -12.14
N ALA A 272 -11.20 -21.47 -12.74
CA ALA A 272 -11.17 -21.25 -14.19
C ALA A 272 -9.84 -20.63 -14.66
N LEU A 273 -9.27 -19.68 -13.92
CA LEU A 273 -7.94 -19.14 -14.22
C LEU A 273 -6.83 -20.18 -14.00
N ASN A 274 -6.88 -20.95 -12.91
CA ASN A 274 -5.87 -21.98 -12.63
C ASN A 274 -5.89 -23.08 -13.70
N ALA A 275 -7.05 -23.43 -14.26
CA ALA A 275 -7.17 -24.37 -15.38
C ALA A 275 -6.45 -23.87 -16.65
N LYS A 276 -6.24 -22.55 -16.78
CA LYS A 276 -5.46 -21.91 -17.85
C LYS A 276 -4.00 -21.65 -17.46
N GLY A 277 -3.58 -22.08 -16.27
CA GLY A 277 -2.24 -21.80 -15.73
C GLY A 277 -2.05 -20.34 -15.27
N ILE A 278 -3.14 -19.57 -15.15
CA ILE A 278 -3.13 -18.17 -14.71
C ILE A 278 -3.42 -18.14 -13.21
N LYS A 279 -2.53 -17.53 -12.42
CA LYS A 279 -2.69 -17.50 -10.96
C LYS A 279 -3.68 -16.42 -10.53
N LEU A 280 -4.52 -16.70 -9.54
CA LEU A 280 -5.35 -15.69 -8.89
C LEU A 280 -4.70 -15.14 -7.63
N MET A 281 -4.69 -13.82 -7.49
CA MET A 281 -4.41 -13.06 -6.29
C MET A 281 -5.66 -12.26 -5.90
N CYS A 282 -5.83 -11.99 -4.61
CA CYS A 282 -7.00 -11.29 -4.09
C CYS A 282 -6.61 -9.95 -3.46
N TYR A 283 -7.32 -8.88 -3.83
CA TYR A 283 -7.22 -7.57 -3.20
C TYR A 283 -8.19 -7.48 -2.02
N PHE A 284 -7.70 -6.98 -0.89
CA PHE A 284 -8.48 -6.72 0.33
C PHE A 284 -8.37 -5.25 0.74
N PRO A 285 -9.49 -4.53 0.89
CA PRO A 285 -9.48 -3.18 1.45
C PRO A 285 -9.44 -3.27 2.98
N THR A 286 -8.26 -3.50 3.57
CA THR A 286 -8.11 -3.79 5.01
C THR A 286 -8.78 -2.74 5.89
N HIS A 287 -8.71 -1.47 5.53
CA HIS A 287 -9.37 -0.38 6.24
C HIS A 287 -10.91 -0.51 6.25
N VAL A 288 -11.53 -1.00 5.17
CA VAL A 288 -12.98 -1.23 5.09
C VAL A 288 -13.36 -2.53 5.81
N VAL A 289 -12.64 -3.62 5.55
CA VAL A 289 -12.86 -4.91 6.21
C VAL A 289 -12.69 -4.77 7.72
N GLY A 290 -11.67 -4.03 8.14
CA GLY A 290 -11.28 -3.70 9.50
C GLY A 290 -12.16 -2.67 10.22
N LYS A 291 -13.18 -2.09 9.54
CA LYS A 291 -14.02 -0.99 10.05
C LYS A 291 -13.22 0.19 10.63
N TYR A 292 -12.08 0.49 10.02
CA TYR A 292 -11.28 1.66 10.36
C TYR A 292 -12.08 2.96 10.12
N PRO A 293 -11.94 4.00 10.97
CA PRO A 293 -11.14 4.06 12.20
C PRO A 293 -11.94 3.71 13.47
N ASN A 294 -13.13 3.14 13.31
CA ASN A 294 -14.13 3.03 14.39
C ASN A 294 -13.96 1.79 15.26
N ALA A 295 -13.34 0.72 14.75
CA ALA A 295 -13.02 -0.45 15.54
C ALA A 295 -11.95 -0.15 16.60
N SER A 296 -12.02 -0.82 17.75
CA SER A 296 -10.88 -0.93 18.67
C SER A 296 -9.76 -1.80 18.06
N SER A 297 -8.53 -1.70 18.59
CA SER A 297 -7.41 -2.55 18.15
C SER A 297 -7.73 -4.05 18.26
N LYS A 298 -8.46 -4.44 19.32
CA LYS A 298 -8.89 -5.82 19.53
C LYS A 298 -9.90 -6.27 18.48
N GLU A 299 -10.91 -5.45 18.19
CA GLU A 299 -11.92 -5.77 17.16
C GLU A 299 -11.31 -5.83 15.76
N PHE A 300 -10.44 -4.88 15.41
CA PHE A 300 -9.72 -4.86 14.15
C PHE A 300 -8.91 -6.16 13.96
N THR A 301 -8.16 -6.56 14.99
CA THR A 301 -7.34 -7.78 14.97
C THR A 301 -8.21 -9.03 14.84
N GLN A 302 -9.27 -9.16 15.65
CA GLN A 302 -10.13 -10.33 15.64
C GLN A 302 -10.86 -10.49 14.30
N MET A 303 -11.44 -9.41 13.78
CA MET A 303 -12.21 -9.44 12.52
C MET A 303 -11.32 -9.77 11.33
N THR A 304 -10.14 -9.15 11.25
CA THR A 304 -9.16 -9.44 10.21
C THR A 304 -8.69 -10.90 10.28
N SER A 305 -8.47 -11.42 11.49
CA SER A 305 -8.06 -12.81 11.72
C SER A 305 -9.13 -13.81 11.31
N ASP A 306 -10.37 -13.64 11.77
CA ASP A 306 -11.50 -14.54 11.46
C ASP A 306 -11.73 -14.62 9.94
N ILE A 307 -11.74 -13.46 9.26
CA ILE A 307 -11.99 -13.38 7.81
C ILE A 307 -10.86 -14.04 7.02
N LEU A 308 -9.60 -13.72 7.33
CA LEU A 308 -8.46 -14.25 6.57
C LEU A 308 -8.23 -15.74 6.85
N LYS A 309 -8.56 -16.22 8.04
CA LYS A 309 -8.53 -17.65 8.35
C LYS A 309 -9.50 -18.42 7.47
N GLU A 310 -10.78 -18.06 7.50
CA GLU A 310 -11.82 -18.72 6.69
C GLU A 310 -11.49 -18.61 5.19
N PHE A 311 -11.12 -17.41 4.73
CA PHE A 311 -10.77 -17.20 3.32
C PHE A 311 -9.58 -18.07 2.92
N GLY A 312 -8.52 -18.10 3.74
CA GLY A 312 -7.32 -18.88 3.49
C GLY A 312 -7.59 -20.39 3.46
N GLU A 313 -8.34 -20.91 4.42
CA GLU A 313 -8.70 -22.33 4.53
C GLU A 313 -9.65 -22.77 3.39
N ARG A 314 -10.63 -21.92 3.05
CA ARG A 314 -11.64 -22.22 2.02
C ARG A 314 -11.03 -22.34 0.63
N TYR A 315 -10.18 -21.39 0.23
CA TYR A 315 -9.64 -21.37 -1.13
C TYR A 315 -8.27 -22.04 -1.24
N GLY A 316 -7.53 -22.17 -0.13
CA GLY A 316 -6.26 -22.89 -0.07
C GLY A 316 -5.26 -22.46 -1.15
N GLU A 317 -4.71 -23.44 -1.86
CA GLU A 317 -3.71 -23.23 -2.92
C GLU A 317 -4.29 -22.58 -4.20
N LYS A 318 -5.62 -22.48 -4.34
CA LYS A 318 -6.24 -21.84 -5.50
C LYS A 318 -5.94 -20.33 -5.58
N ILE A 319 -5.64 -19.70 -4.43
CA ILE A 319 -5.24 -18.30 -4.32
C ILE A 319 -3.74 -18.20 -4.03
N ALA A 320 -3.01 -17.65 -5.00
CA ALA A 320 -1.55 -17.56 -4.98
C ALA A 320 -1.02 -16.35 -4.20
N GLY A 321 -1.84 -15.32 -3.97
CA GLY A 321 -1.41 -14.17 -3.18
C GLY A 321 -2.49 -13.19 -2.74
N TYR A 322 -2.13 -12.30 -1.83
CA TYR A 322 -2.98 -11.22 -1.31
C TYR A 322 -2.33 -9.86 -1.48
N TRP A 323 -3.14 -8.86 -1.79
CA TRP A 323 -2.76 -7.45 -1.84
C TRP A 323 -3.64 -6.67 -0.86
N PHE A 324 -3.07 -6.13 0.20
CA PHE A 324 -3.81 -5.49 1.29
C PHE A 324 -3.74 -3.97 1.22
N ASP A 325 -4.87 -3.31 0.98
CA ASP A 325 -4.94 -1.85 0.91
C ASP A 325 -5.17 -1.17 2.27
N GLY A 326 -4.76 0.10 2.38
CA GLY A 326 -4.99 0.99 3.51
C GLY A 326 -4.29 0.57 4.80
N PHE A 327 -3.34 -0.37 4.73
CA PHE A 327 -2.71 -0.91 5.93
C PHE A 327 -1.83 0.10 6.64
N TYR A 328 -1.22 1.05 5.91
CA TYR A 328 -0.48 2.15 6.54
C TYR A 328 -1.36 3.00 7.46
N GLN A 329 -2.63 3.24 7.08
CA GLN A 329 -3.59 3.99 7.91
C GLN A 329 -4.05 3.16 9.10
N CYS A 330 -4.26 1.86 8.88
CA CYS A 330 -4.61 0.94 9.96
C CYS A 330 -3.50 0.90 11.00
N PHE A 331 -2.24 0.84 10.58
CA PHE A 331 -1.10 0.83 11.49
C PHE A 331 -0.89 2.16 12.24
N GLU A 332 -1.12 3.31 11.60
CA GLU A 332 -1.12 4.62 12.29
C GLU A 332 -2.07 4.64 13.50
N LYS A 333 -3.22 3.96 13.39
CA LYS A 333 -4.26 3.90 14.42
C LYS A 333 -4.11 2.73 15.38
N TYR A 334 -3.58 1.61 14.91
CA TYR A 334 -3.40 0.37 15.65
C TYR A 334 -1.91 -0.03 15.64
N PRO A 335 -1.02 0.76 16.30
CA PRO A 335 0.43 0.54 16.22
C PRO A 335 0.89 -0.74 16.90
N ASP A 336 0.07 -1.32 17.79
CA ASP A 336 0.35 -2.60 18.46
C ASP A 336 -0.09 -3.83 17.65
N PHE A 337 -0.53 -3.65 16.39
CA PHE A 337 -0.94 -4.74 15.52
C PHE A 337 0.25 -5.66 15.18
N SER A 338 0.11 -6.96 15.44
CA SER A 338 1.16 -7.95 15.16
C SER A 338 1.21 -8.32 13.68
N PHE A 339 2.19 -7.78 12.96
CA PHE A 339 2.43 -8.15 11.57
C PHE A 339 2.86 -9.61 11.39
N ARG A 340 3.52 -10.19 12.40
CA ARG A 340 3.91 -11.61 12.42
C ARG A 340 2.68 -12.50 12.42
N ASP A 341 1.79 -12.31 13.38
CA ASP A 341 0.58 -13.13 13.51
C ASP A 341 -0.33 -12.96 12.28
N PHE A 342 -0.39 -11.73 11.75
CA PHE A 342 -1.09 -11.45 10.50
C PHE A 342 -0.49 -12.20 9.30
N TYR A 343 0.84 -12.20 9.17
CA TYR A 343 1.54 -12.93 8.12
C TYR A 343 1.23 -14.43 8.21
N GLU A 344 1.37 -15.03 9.40
CA GLU A 344 1.06 -16.44 9.64
C GLU A 344 -0.40 -16.78 9.31
N MET A 345 -1.34 -15.92 9.73
CA MET A 345 -2.75 -16.07 9.41
C MET A 345 -3.00 -16.06 7.90
N CYS A 346 -2.33 -15.16 7.17
CA CYS A 346 -2.43 -15.10 5.72
C CYS A 346 -1.89 -16.35 5.02
N LYS A 347 -1.14 -17.23 5.70
CA LYS A 347 -0.67 -18.52 5.17
C LYS A 347 -1.66 -19.67 5.41
N ALA A 348 -2.78 -19.45 6.10
CA ALA A 348 -3.80 -20.48 6.32
C ALA A 348 -4.25 -21.12 4.99
N GLY A 349 -4.23 -22.45 4.92
CA GLY A 349 -4.55 -23.23 3.72
C GLY A 349 -3.54 -23.17 2.56
N ASN A 350 -2.52 -22.29 2.60
CA ASN A 350 -1.45 -22.21 1.59
C ASN A 350 -0.21 -21.49 2.15
N SER A 351 0.80 -22.26 2.56
CA SER A 351 2.07 -21.72 3.07
C SER A 351 2.91 -20.98 2.01
N LYS A 352 2.62 -21.17 0.72
CA LYS A 352 3.33 -20.53 -0.40
C LYS A 352 2.66 -19.24 -0.89
N ARG A 353 1.53 -18.84 -0.28
CA ARG A 353 0.78 -17.65 -0.67
C ARG A 353 1.61 -16.40 -0.44
N ILE A 354 1.81 -15.56 -1.45
CA ILE A 354 2.57 -14.31 -1.29
C ILE A 354 1.65 -13.18 -0.79
N ILE A 355 2.15 -12.26 0.03
CA ILE A 355 1.38 -11.11 0.52
C ILE A 355 2.11 -9.79 0.30
N ALA A 356 1.36 -8.74 -0.02
CA ALA A 356 1.83 -7.36 0.01
C ALA A 356 0.95 -6.51 0.94
N VAL A 357 1.60 -5.69 1.76
CA VAL A 357 0.95 -4.75 2.66
C VAL A 357 1.15 -3.35 2.08
N ASN A 358 0.10 -2.79 1.48
CA ASN A 358 0.21 -1.51 0.78
C ASN A 358 0.49 -0.35 1.74
N SER A 359 1.64 0.28 1.54
CA SER A 359 2.04 1.52 2.20
C SER A 359 2.00 2.74 1.28
N TRP A 360 1.35 2.61 0.11
CA TRP A 360 1.32 3.60 -0.94
C TRP A 360 2.75 4.03 -1.32
N ILE A 361 3.07 5.32 -1.20
CA ILE A 361 4.38 5.90 -1.51
C ILE A 361 5.31 5.93 -0.29
N TYR A 362 4.89 5.41 0.85
CA TYR A 362 5.66 5.45 2.08
C TYR A 362 6.50 4.18 2.27
N PRO A 363 7.69 4.28 2.87
CA PRO A 363 8.44 3.15 3.40
C PRO A 363 7.56 2.21 4.21
N SER A 364 7.72 0.92 3.94
CA SER A 364 7.04 -0.09 4.73
C SER A 364 7.54 -0.07 6.18
N VAL A 365 6.61 -0.29 7.10
CA VAL A 365 6.87 -0.37 8.54
C VAL A 365 7.06 -1.81 9.03
N THR A 366 7.04 -2.78 8.11
CA THR A 366 7.19 -4.21 8.41
C THR A 366 7.95 -4.96 7.33
N GLU A 367 8.71 -5.98 7.74
CA GLU A 367 9.37 -6.93 6.84
C GLU A 367 8.51 -8.17 6.58
N TRP A 368 7.44 -8.38 7.37
CA TRP A 368 6.51 -9.52 7.31
C TRP A 368 5.55 -9.42 6.12
N GLN A 369 6.12 -9.43 4.92
CA GLN A 369 5.45 -9.47 3.62
C GLN A 369 6.43 -9.98 2.56
N ASP A 370 5.92 -10.35 1.39
CA ASP A 370 6.70 -11.06 0.37
C ASP A 370 7.12 -10.17 -0.81
N TYR A 371 6.25 -9.25 -1.22
CA TYR A 371 6.49 -8.35 -2.36
C TYR A 371 5.99 -6.94 -2.09
N TRP A 372 6.50 -5.98 -2.87
CA TRP A 372 6.07 -4.59 -2.76
C TRP A 372 4.73 -4.38 -3.47
N ALA A 373 3.79 -3.70 -2.80
CA ALA A 373 2.45 -3.45 -3.32
C ALA A 373 2.41 -2.60 -4.60
N GLY A 374 3.43 -1.76 -4.80
CA GLY A 374 3.71 -1.14 -6.10
C GLY A 374 2.65 -0.19 -6.64
N GLU A 375 1.78 0.41 -5.82
CA GLU A 375 0.72 1.31 -6.28
C GLU A 375 1.29 2.62 -6.89
N THR A 376 1.74 2.56 -8.14
CA THR A 376 2.48 3.64 -8.80
C THR A 376 1.65 4.39 -9.82
N ALA A 377 0.57 3.78 -10.35
CA ALA A 377 -0.28 4.24 -11.44
C ALA A 377 0.43 4.43 -12.80
N ASN A 378 1.73 4.72 -12.80
CA ASN A 378 2.58 4.94 -13.96
C ASN A 378 3.91 4.19 -13.79
N PRO A 379 4.64 3.93 -14.90
CA PRO A 379 6.00 3.41 -14.84
C PRO A 379 6.89 4.24 -13.92
N VAL A 380 7.61 3.56 -13.03
CA VAL A 380 8.61 4.13 -12.12
C VAL A 380 9.97 3.51 -12.40
N GLU A 381 10.99 3.88 -11.62
CA GLU A 381 12.33 3.30 -11.76
C GLU A 381 12.30 1.76 -11.74
N LEU A 382 13.19 1.16 -12.54
CA LEU A 382 13.27 -0.27 -12.75
C LEU A 382 13.81 -1.00 -11.50
N PRO A 383 13.48 -2.29 -11.32
CA PRO A 383 14.09 -3.09 -10.27
C PRO A 383 15.59 -3.26 -10.47
N VAL A 384 16.29 -3.51 -9.36
CA VAL A 384 17.67 -3.98 -9.34
C VAL A 384 17.67 -5.38 -8.74
N ASN A 385 18.12 -6.36 -9.54
CA ASN A 385 18.15 -7.78 -9.13
C ASN A 385 16.81 -8.28 -8.56
N GLY A 386 15.70 -7.88 -9.18
CA GLY A 386 14.35 -8.31 -8.83
C GLY A 386 13.72 -7.61 -7.65
N THR A 387 14.39 -6.63 -7.03
CA THR A 387 13.89 -5.94 -5.83
C THR A 387 13.93 -4.43 -6.01
N ASN A 388 13.23 -3.71 -5.14
CA ASN A 388 13.52 -2.29 -4.97
C ASN A 388 14.82 -2.17 -4.17
N GLU A 389 15.83 -1.51 -4.74
CA GLU A 389 17.10 -1.29 -4.04
C GLU A 389 16.90 -0.35 -2.83
N ARG A 390 16.01 0.65 -2.96
CA ARG A 390 15.84 1.76 -2.02
C ARG A 390 14.40 2.27 -1.96
N GLY A 391 14.12 3.07 -0.93
CA GLY A 391 12.85 3.79 -0.80
C GLY A 391 11.70 2.89 -0.34
N PRO A 392 10.45 3.18 -0.77
CA PRO A 392 9.24 2.64 -0.13
C PRO A 392 9.13 1.12 -0.02
N GLY A 393 9.66 0.40 -1.01
CA GLY A 393 9.62 -1.06 -1.09
C GLY A 393 10.98 -1.73 -0.92
N GLN A 394 11.97 -1.06 -0.29
CA GLN A 394 13.35 -1.54 -0.19
C GLN A 394 13.43 -3.01 0.25
N GLY A 395 14.17 -3.82 -0.51
CA GLY A 395 14.40 -5.24 -0.20
C GLY A 395 13.21 -6.18 -0.45
N LEU A 396 12.06 -5.66 -0.91
CA LEU A 396 10.92 -6.47 -1.34
C LEU A 396 11.00 -6.79 -2.83
N ARG A 397 10.40 -7.92 -3.24
CA ARG A 397 10.20 -8.25 -4.65
C ARG A 397 9.50 -7.10 -5.35
N TYR A 398 10.08 -6.66 -6.47
CA TYR A 398 9.53 -5.58 -7.25
C TYR A 398 8.25 -6.00 -7.96
N GLN A 399 7.23 -5.19 -7.77
CA GLN A 399 6.02 -5.17 -8.57
C GLN A 399 5.61 -3.70 -8.77
N ALA A 400 5.08 -3.36 -9.94
CA ALA A 400 4.49 -2.04 -10.20
C ALA A 400 3.04 -2.20 -10.68
N LEU A 401 2.09 -1.61 -9.96
CA LEU A 401 0.66 -1.57 -10.25
C LEU A 401 0.34 -0.27 -11.00
N LEU A 402 0.04 -0.42 -12.29
CA LEU A 402 -0.33 0.64 -13.21
C LEU A 402 -1.85 0.69 -13.39
N ILE A 403 -2.34 1.80 -13.92
CA ILE A 403 -3.74 1.93 -14.38
C ILE A 403 -3.75 2.10 -15.90
N MET A 404 -4.63 1.41 -16.62
CA MET A 404 -4.75 1.61 -18.07
C MET A 404 -5.61 2.84 -18.39
N GLU A 405 -6.73 2.98 -17.69
CA GLU A 405 -7.60 4.13 -17.72
C GLU A 405 -7.31 5.03 -16.51
N PRO A 406 -7.73 6.32 -16.51
CA PRO A 406 -7.32 7.26 -15.47
C PRO A 406 -8.09 7.12 -14.14
N TYR A 407 -8.32 5.90 -13.68
CA TYR A 407 -9.00 5.53 -12.44
C TYR A 407 -8.75 4.05 -12.10
N TRP A 408 -9.06 3.70 -10.85
CA TRP A 408 -9.06 2.31 -10.39
C TRP A 408 -10.38 1.61 -10.73
N VAL A 409 -11.53 2.27 -10.51
CA VAL A 409 -12.88 1.69 -10.68
C VAL A 409 -13.61 2.32 -11.86
N GLN A 410 -14.25 1.50 -12.70
CA GLN A 410 -15.12 1.98 -13.78
C GLN A 410 -16.44 2.53 -13.24
N GLN A 411 -16.62 3.85 -13.29
CA GLN A 411 -17.82 4.53 -12.80
C GLN A 411 -18.49 5.46 -13.84
N LYS A 412 -18.09 5.36 -15.11
CA LYS A 412 -18.59 6.20 -16.21
C LYS A 412 -18.93 5.34 -17.42
N VAL A 413 -19.99 5.67 -18.15
CA VAL A 413 -20.44 4.89 -19.31
C VAL A 413 -19.35 4.74 -20.36
N GLU A 414 -18.61 5.81 -20.65
CA GLU A 414 -17.49 5.77 -21.58
C GLU A 414 -16.18 5.60 -20.81
N MET A 415 -15.42 4.55 -21.15
CA MET A 415 -14.03 4.42 -20.76
C MET A 415 -13.18 5.46 -21.49
N PRO A 416 -12.31 6.24 -20.82
CA PRO A 416 -11.31 7.05 -21.48
C PRO A 416 -10.36 6.18 -22.28
N LYS A 417 -9.67 6.80 -23.24
CA LYS A 417 -8.63 6.09 -24.00
C LYS A 417 -7.54 5.56 -23.06
N PRO A 418 -6.98 4.37 -23.35
CA PRO A 418 -5.78 3.87 -22.68
C PRO A 418 -4.68 4.92 -22.58
N GLN A 419 -4.07 5.08 -21.41
CA GLN A 419 -2.99 6.05 -21.21
C GLN A 419 -1.62 5.57 -21.73
N PHE A 420 -1.53 4.30 -22.12
CA PHE A 420 -0.33 3.70 -22.69
C PHE A 420 -0.62 3.19 -24.09
N ASP A 421 0.33 3.38 -24.99
CA ASP A 421 0.44 2.56 -26.19
C ASP A 421 1.18 1.25 -25.89
N ALA A 422 1.11 0.31 -26.83
CA ALA A 422 1.71 -1.01 -26.67
C ALA A 422 3.24 -0.99 -26.61
N GLN A 423 3.90 0.01 -27.22
CA GLN A 423 5.34 0.13 -27.17
C GLN A 423 5.79 0.56 -25.77
N ARG A 424 5.26 1.65 -25.24
CA ARG A 424 5.61 2.18 -23.91
C ARG A 424 5.33 1.16 -22.81
N LEU A 425 4.17 0.52 -22.85
CA LEU A 425 3.81 -0.51 -21.88
C LEU A 425 4.69 -1.76 -22.04
N GLY A 426 4.88 -2.21 -23.28
CA GLY A 426 5.69 -3.39 -23.61
C GLY A 426 7.16 -3.25 -23.22
N ASP A 427 7.76 -2.08 -23.48
CA ASP A 427 9.14 -1.76 -23.15
C ASP A 427 9.36 -1.74 -21.63
N TYR A 428 8.41 -1.18 -20.88
CA TYR A 428 8.50 -1.15 -19.42
C TYR A 428 8.38 -2.55 -18.81
N ILE A 429 7.40 -3.35 -19.23
CA ILE A 429 7.24 -4.73 -18.76
C ILE A 429 8.50 -5.56 -19.11
N SER A 430 9.01 -5.45 -20.33
CA SER A 430 10.21 -6.18 -20.77
C SER A 430 11.44 -5.83 -19.93
N GLN A 431 11.62 -4.55 -19.60
CA GLN A 431 12.71 -4.10 -18.74
C GLN A 431 12.55 -4.56 -17.28
N CYS A 432 11.33 -4.54 -16.74
CA CYS A 432 11.05 -5.11 -15.43
C CYS A 432 11.35 -6.61 -15.40
N MET A 433 10.88 -7.38 -16.40
CA MET A 433 11.15 -8.82 -16.53
C MET A 433 12.65 -9.12 -16.60
N LYS A 434 13.39 -8.39 -17.44
CA LYS A 434 14.85 -8.54 -17.57
C LYS A 434 15.58 -8.34 -16.25
N ASN A 435 15.04 -7.47 -15.39
CA ASN A 435 15.58 -7.17 -14.06
C ASN A 435 14.84 -7.91 -12.94
N GLY A 436 14.06 -8.96 -13.23
CA GLY A 436 13.43 -9.84 -12.24
C GLY A 436 12.21 -9.27 -11.50
N GLY A 437 11.57 -8.22 -12.01
CA GLY A 437 10.33 -7.66 -11.46
C GLY A 437 9.09 -8.01 -12.28
N ALA A 438 7.93 -7.65 -11.75
CA ALA A 438 6.64 -7.83 -12.41
C ALA A 438 5.85 -6.52 -12.53
N VAL A 439 4.89 -6.48 -13.45
CA VAL A 439 3.97 -5.35 -13.61
C VAL A 439 2.52 -5.85 -13.51
N THR A 440 1.67 -5.16 -12.76
CA THR A 440 0.23 -5.42 -12.76
C THR A 440 -0.47 -4.23 -13.43
N ILE A 441 -1.44 -4.50 -14.30
CA ILE A 441 -2.15 -3.45 -15.04
C ILE A 441 -3.61 -3.49 -14.64
N ASN A 442 -4.08 -2.45 -13.95
CA ASN A 442 -5.50 -2.28 -13.66
C ASN A 442 -6.25 -1.88 -14.93
N LEU A 443 -7.32 -2.62 -15.25
CA LEU A 443 -8.25 -2.30 -16.33
C LEU A 443 -9.59 -1.85 -15.74
N GLY A 444 -10.15 -0.80 -16.34
CA GLY A 444 -11.56 -0.49 -16.20
C GLY A 444 -12.39 -1.68 -16.66
N ILE A 445 -13.38 -2.06 -15.86
CA ILE A 445 -14.24 -3.22 -16.09
C ILE A 445 -15.69 -2.90 -15.73
N TYR A 446 -16.63 -3.23 -16.63
CA TYR A 446 -18.06 -3.11 -16.38
C TYR A 446 -18.61 -4.28 -15.55
N GLN A 447 -19.85 -4.16 -15.06
CA GLN A 447 -20.51 -5.23 -14.31
C GLN A 447 -20.66 -6.54 -15.09
N ASP A 448 -20.71 -6.48 -16.43
CA ASP A 448 -20.75 -7.64 -17.32
C ASP A 448 -19.36 -8.21 -17.65
N GLY A 449 -18.32 -7.80 -16.92
CA GLY A 449 -16.95 -8.29 -17.09
C GLY A 449 -16.22 -7.79 -18.34
N SER A 450 -16.87 -6.95 -19.17
CA SER A 450 -16.23 -6.37 -20.35
C SER A 450 -15.30 -5.22 -19.99
N VAL A 451 -14.28 -5.02 -20.82
CA VAL A 451 -13.26 -3.96 -20.73
C VAL A 451 -13.23 -3.18 -22.04
N ASP A 452 -12.50 -2.06 -22.09
CA ASP A 452 -12.36 -1.26 -23.32
C ASP A 452 -11.66 -2.08 -24.43
N PRO A 453 -12.28 -2.25 -25.62
CA PRO A 453 -11.63 -2.89 -26.76
C PRO A 453 -10.29 -2.25 -27.12
N ARG A 454 -10.14 -0.93 -26.93
CA ARG A 454 -8.87 -0.23 -27.20
C ARG A 454 -7.77 -0.64 -26.22
N ALA A 455 -8.11 -0.92 -24.96
CA ALA A 455 -7.17 -1.47 -23.99
C ALA A 455 -6.76 -2.90 -24.36
N MET A 456 -7.72 -3.68 -24.88
CA MET A 456 -7.44 -5.02 -25.40
C MET A 456 -6.50 -5.00 -26.61
N ASP A 457 -6.67 -4.05 -27.54
CA ASP A 457 -5.75 -3.88 -28.67
C ASP A 457 -4.31 -3.63 -28.20
N VAL A 458 -4.14 -2.72 -27.22
CA VAL A 458 -2.85 -2.44 -26.58
C VAL A 458 -2.27 -3.72 -25.95
N LEU A 459 -3.05 -4.47 -25.18
CA LEU A 459 -2.57 -5.67 -24.50
C LEU A 459 -2.26 -6.82 -25.46
N ASN A 460 -3.03 -6.97 -26.54
CA ASN A 460 -2.76 -7.94 -27.59
C ASN A 460 -1.42 -7.65 -28.27
N GLU A 461 -1.15 -6.39 -28.61
CA GLU A 461 0.15 -6.00 -29.15
C GLU A 461 1.29 -6.18 -28.13
N VAL A 462 1.07 -5.85 -26.86
CA VAL A 462 2.03 -6.11 -25.77
C VAL A 462 2.34 -7.60 -25.67
N ARG A 463 1.33 -8.47 -25.71
CA ARG A 463 1.51 -9.92 -25.73
C ARG A 463 2.40 -10.34 -26.90
N GLN A 464 2.14 -9.84 -28.11
CA GLN A 464 2.96 -10.16 -29.29
C GLN A 464 4.40 -9.64 -29.18
N ARG A 465 4.65 -8.60 -28.38
CA ARG A 465 6.01 -8.09 -28.13
C ARG A 465 6.76 -8.91 -27.09
N ILE A 466 6.07 -9.31 -26.01
CA ILE A 466 6.70 -9.90 -24.81
C ILE A 466 6.69 -11.43 -24.83
N ARG A 467 5.66 -12.03 -25.42
CA ARG A 467 5.44 -13.49 -25.43
C ARG A 467 5.82 -14.16 -26.75
N LYS A 468 6.45 -13.44 -27.68
CA LYS A 468 6.97 -14.04 -28.91
C LYS A 468 7.84 -15.25 -28.55
N GLU A 469 7.52 -16.35 -29.21
CA GLU A 469 7.98 -17.71 -28.97
C GLU A 469 9.42 -17.74 -28.47
N GLN A 470 9.60 -18.17 -27.22
CA GLN A 470 10.86 -18.80 -26.85
C GLN A 470 11.05 -19.94 -27.86
N PRO A 471 12.13 -19.97 -28.65
CA PRO A 471 12.38 -21.09 -29.55
C PRO A 471 12.41 -22.42 -28.80
#